data_AF-A0A534HXL4-F1
#
_entry.id   AF-A0A534HXL4-F1
#
_cell.length_a   1.000
_cell.length_b   1.000
_cell.length_c   1.000
_cell.angle_alpha   90.00
_cell.angle_beta   90.00
_cell.angle_gamma   90.00
#
_symmetry.space_group_name_H-M   'P 1'
#
loop_
_entity.id
_entity.type
_entity.pdbx_description
1 polymer ?
#
loop_
_entity_poly.entity_id
_entity_poly.type
_entity_poly.pdbx_seq_one_letter_code
_entity_poly.pdbx_strand_id
1 'polypeptide(L)'
;MKLAEMRSAWFLEAAAGREPASWRIADRLMAQGYAGLVTPSFAPGATQDAHGLVLWRWSAKLPTKVTVYDPSGKLPKDQLSWP
;
A
#
# COMPACT_ATOMS: atom_id res chain seq x y z
N MET A 1 -6.91 17.30 4.99
CA MET A 1 -5.87 16.27 5.11
C MET A 1 -5.09 16.26 3.80
N LYS A 2 -3.77 16.47 3.86
CA LYS A 2 -2.93 16.66 2.66
C LYS A 2 -2.20 15.35 2.33
N LEU A 3 -1.93 15.09 1.05
CA LEU A 3 -1.11 13.95 0.62
C LEU A 3 0.26 13.91 1.33
N ALA A 4 0.80 15.08 1.70
CA ALA A 4 2.03 15.20 2.49
C ALA A 4 1.99 14.45 3.84
N GLU A 5 0.81 14.25 4.43
CA GLU A 5 0.64 13.50 5.68
C GLU A 5 0.91 11.98 5.50
N MET A 6 0.89 11.47 4.26
CA MET A 6 1.35 10.10 3.97
C MET A 6 2.85 9.91 4.25
N ARG A 7 3.63 11.00 4.33
CA ARG A 7 5.06 10.96 4.66
C ARG A 7 5.33 10.88 6.16
N SER A 8 4.35 10.50 6.98
CA SER A 8 4.53 10.33 8.42
C SER A 8 5.57 9.25 8.74
N ALA A 9 6.27 9.42 9.86
CA ALA A 9 7.20 8.42 10.39
C ALA A 9 6.44 7.25 11.03
N TRP A 10 5.62 6.57 10.24
CA TRP A 10 4.59 5.63 10.71
C TRP A 10 5.14 4.59 11.67
N PHE A 11 6.35 4.09 11.39
CA PHE A 11 6.99 3.06 12.21
C PHE A 11 7.34 3.60 13.61
N LEU A 12 7.89 4.81 13.69
CA LEU A 12 8.24 5.45 14.96
C LEU A 12 7.00 5.85 15.76
N GLU A 13 5.96 6.32 15.09
CA GLU A 13 4.68 6.67 15.74
C GLU A 13 4.02 5.42 16.32
N ALA A 14 3.92 4.35 15.53
CA ALA A 14 3.36 3.07 15.98
C ALA A 14 4.18 2.45 17.11
N ALA A 15 5.52 2.46 17.01
CA ALA A 15 6.41 1.96 18.07
C ALA A 15 6.26 2.74 19.39
N ALA A 16 5.83 4.01 19.32
CA ALA A 16 5.55 4.85 20.48
C ALA A 16 4.09 4.80 20.93
N GLY A 17 3.28 3.85 20.43
CA GLY A 17 1.86 3.68 20.78
C GLY A 17 0.94 4.79 20.25
N ARG A 18 1.40 5.60 19.29
CA ARG A 18 0.59 6.62 18.63
C ARG A 18 0.05 6.09 17.31
N GLU A 19 -1.16 6.51 16.95
CA GLU A 19 -1.73 6.22 15.65
C GLU A 19 -1.04 7.07 14.56
N PRO A 20 -0.41 6.45 13.56
CA PRO A 20 0.22 7.18 12.47
C PRO A 20 -0.75 8.01 11.64
N ALA A 21 -0.30 9.17 11.16
CA ALA A 21 -1.14 9.99 10.30
C ALA A 21 -1.54 9.26 9.02
N SER A 22 -0.63 8.49 8.41
CA SER A 22 -0.90 7.66 7.23
C SER A 22 -1.98 6.60 7.45
N TRP A 23 -2.16 6.09 8.68
CA TRP A 23 -3.19 5.10 9.00
C TRP A 23 -4.57 5.74 9.03
N ARG A 24 -4.70 6.92 9.65
CA ARG A 24 -5.95 7.70 9.60
C ARG A 24 -6.41 8.01 8.17
N ILE A 25 -5.47 8.19 7.24
CA ILE A 25 -5.78 8.33 5.80
C ILE A 25 -6.41 7.06 5.25
N ALA A 26 -5.75 5.92 5.50
CA ALA A 26 -6.23 4.62 5.04
C ALA A 26 -7.61 4.30 5.62
N ASP A 27 -7.80 4.46 6.93
CA ASP A 27 -9.06 4.16 7.62
C ASP A 27 -10.22 4.98 7.07
N ARG A 28 -9.98 6.26 6.82
CA ARG A 28 -10.99 7.12 6.18
C ARG A 28 -11.35 6.65 4.77
N LEU A 29 -10.35 6.31 3.95
CA LEU A 29 -10.60 5.85 2.57
C LEU A 29 -11.28 4.48 2.55
N MET A 30 -10.93 3.60 3.48
CA MET A 30 -11.62 2.32 3.70
C MET A 30 -13.09 2.55 4.08
N ALA A 31 -13.37 3.44 5.03
CA ALA A 31 -14.73 3.80 5.45
C ALA A 31 -15.56 4.43 4.32
N GLN A 32 -14.91 5.15 3.39
CA GLN A 32 -15.54 5.71 2.20
C GLN A 32 -15.75 4.68 1.07
N GLY A 33 -15.30 3.44 1.26
CA GLY A 33 -15.51 2.35 0.31
C GLY A 33 -14.53 2.33 -0.87
N TYR A 34 -13.41 3.06 -0.79
CA TYR A 34 -12.32 2.92 -1.76
C TYR A 34 -11.68 1.53 -1.65
N ALA A 35 -11.03 1.06 -2.71
CA ALA A 35 -10.40 -0.27 -2.77
C ALA A 35 -8.91 -0.27 -2.40
N GLY A 36 -8.31 0.92 -2.40
CA GLY A 36 -6.88 1.12 -2.22
C GLY A 36 -6.51 2.60 -2.35
N LEU A 37 -5.21 2.86 -2.34
CA LEU A 37 -4.61 4.19 -2.46
C LEU A 37 -3.27 4.10 -3.21
N VAL A 38 -3.01 5.12 -4.04
CA VAL A 38 -1.68 5.39 -4.59
C VAL A 38 -0.93 6.30 -3.62
N THR A 39 0.26 5.90 -3.20
CA THR A 39 1.10 6.62 -2.23
C THR A 39 2.36 7.15 -2.90
N PRO A 40 3.05 8.14 -2.34
CA PRO A 40 4.47 8.34 -2.64
C PRO A 40 5.26 7.06 -2.32
N SER A 41 6.32 6.79 -3.07
CA SER A 41 7.29 5.76 -2.72
C SER A 41 8.27 6.29 -1.67
N PHE A 42 8.63 5.42 -0.72
CA PHE A 42 9.62 5.69 0.33
C PHE A 42 10.83 4.76 0.25
N ALA A 43 10.97 4.01 -0.84
CA ALA A 43 12.13 3.18 -1.08
C ALA A 43 13.40 4.04 -1.24
N PRO A 44 14.59 3.55 -0.85
CA PRO A 44 15.85 4.24 -1.12
C PRO A 44 15.99 4.61 -2.61
N GLY A 45 16.28 5.89 -2.90
CA GLY A 45 16.42 6.40 -4.28
C GLY A 45 15.12 6.72 -5.01
N ALA A 46 13.95 6.62 -4.38
CA ALA A 46 12.68 7.01 -4.98
C ALA A 46 12.64 8.51 -5.37
N THR A 47 12.26 8.80 -6.61
CA THR A 47 12.02 10.16 -7.08
C THR A 47 10.65 10.67 -6.61
N GLN A 48 10.35 11.95 -6.87
CA GLN A 48 9.03 12.52 -6.53
C GLN A 48 7.88 11.87 -7.30
N ASP A 49 8.16 11.34 -8.50
CA ASP A 49 7.20 10.65 -9.36
C ASP A 49 7.08 9.15 -9.06
N ALA A 50 7.90 8.63 -8.14
CA ALA A 50 7.83 7.24 -7.74
C ALA A 50 6.66 7.03 -6.76
N HIS A 51 5.84 6.03 -7.06
CA HIS A 51 4.63 5.73 -6.29
C HIS A 51 4.57 4.28 -5.80
N GLY A 52 3.91 4.10 -4.66
CA GLY A 52 3.44 2.80 -4.19
C GLY A 52 1.95 2.63 -4.50
N LEU A 53 1.51 1.37 -4.63
CA LEU A 53 0.10 1.02 -4.71
C LEU A 53 -0.26 0.12 -3.53
N VAL A 54 -1.24 0.56 -2.74
CA VAL A 54 -1.79 -0.22 -1.62
C VAL A 54 -3.20 -0.63 -1.99
N LEU A 55 -3.51 -1.93 -1.94
CA LEU A 55 -4.84 -2.47 -2.19
C LEU A 55 -5.31 -3.25 -0.96
N TRP A 56 -6.32 -2.74 -0.26
CA TRP A 56 -6.95 -3.44 0.87
C TRP A 56 -8.19 -4.24 0.45
N ARG A 57 -8.86 -3.86 -0.66
CA ARG A 57 -9.95 -4.64 -1.25
C ARG A 57 -9.62 -4.97 -2.70
N TRP A 58 -9.30 -6.23 -2.96
CA TRP A 58 -9.05 -6.75 -4.30
C TRP A 58 -9.51 -8.21 -4.39
N SER A 59 -9.79 -8.68 -5.60
CA SER A 59 -10.20 -10.06 -5.84
C SER A 59 -9.90 -10.49 -7.28
N ALA A 60 -10.24 -11.73 -7.65
CA ALA A 60 -10.22 -12.18 -9.04
C ALA A 60 -11.45 -11.71 -9.87
N LYS A 61 -12.39 -10.97 -9.24
CA LYS A 61 -13.67 -10.54 -9.83
C LYS A 61 -13.81 -9.02 -9.83
N LEU A 62 -14.58 -8.51 -10.78
CA LEU A 62 -14.96 -7.09 -10.85
C LEU A 62 -15.82 -6.69 -9.63
N PRO A 63 -15.80 -5.41 -9.21
CA PRO A 63 -15.07 -4.28 -9.81
C PRO A 63 -13.61 -4.15 -9.36
N THR A 64 -13.18 -4.83 -8.30
CA THR A 64 -11.81 -4.72 -7.75
C THR A 64 -10.91 -5.86 -8.22
N LYS A 65 -10.97 -6.18 -9.52
CA LYS A 65 -10.23 -7.31 -10.10
C LYS A 65 -8.74 -7.00 -10.18
N VAL A 66 -7.90 -7.90 -9.67
CA VAL A 66 -6.44 -7.89 -9.84
C VAL A 66 -6.02 -9.21 -10.45
N THR A 67 -5.14 -9.16 -11.44
CA THR A 67 -4.55 -10.32 -12.09
C THR A 67 -3.05 -10.19 -12.08
N VAL A 68 -2.35 -11.27 -11.73
CA VAL A 68 -0.89 -11.33 -11.79
C VAL A 68 -0.47 -11.67 -13.21
N TYR A 69 0.47 -10.92 -13.77
CA TYR A 69 1.14 -11.23 -15.03
C TYR A 69 2.57 -11.65 -14.74
N ASP A 70 2.82 -12.97 -14.74
CA ASP A 70 4.15 -13.55 -14.57
C ASP A 70 4.36 -14.68 -15.59
N PRO A 71 4.68 -14.34 -16.85
CA PRO A 71 4.92 -15.34 -17.89
C PRO A 71 6.17 -16.20 -17.63
N SER A 72 7.07 -15.75 -16.74
CA SER A 72 8.33 -16.44 -16.43
C SER A 72 8.25 -17.37 -15.21
N GLY A 73 7.17 -17.31 -14.43
CA GLY A 73 6.99 -18.09 -13.20
C GLY A 73 8.03 -17.78 -12.12
N LYS A 74 8.52 -16.54 -12.07
CA LYS A 74 9.55 -16.10 -11.12
C LYS A 74 8.98 -15.59 -9.81
N LEU A 75 7.70 -15.23 -9.77
CA LEU A 75 7.07 -14.77 -8.55
C LEU A 75 6.91 -15.94 -7.56
N PRO A 76 7.14 -15.70 -6.26
CA PRO A 76 6.77 -16.63 -5.21
C PRO A 76 5.29 -17.02 -5.32
N LYS A 77 5.02 -18.33 -5.27
CA LYS A 77 3.67 -18.92 -5.28
C LYS A 77 2.97 -18.74 -3.94
N ASP A 78 3.74 -18.82 -2.86
CA ASP A 78 3.30 -18.72 -1.48
C ASP A 78 4.44 -18.22 -0.57
N GLN A 79 4.15 -18.08 0.73
CA GLN A 79 5.09 -17.58 1.73
C GLN A 79 6.36 -18.45 1.89
N LEU A 80 6.34 -19.71 1.46
CA LEU A 80 7.46 -20.64 1.54
C LEU A 80 8.35 -20.63 0.28
N SER A 81 7.94 -19.91 -0.76
CA SER A 81 8.63 -19.89 -2.05
C SER A 81 9.50 -18.64 -2.30
N TRP A 82 9.71 -17.82 -1.27
CA TRP A 82 10.70 -16.75 -1.29
C TRP A 82 12.12 -17.35 -1.19
N PRO A 83 13.07 -16.91 -2.04
CA PRO A 83 14.47 -17.31 -1.96
C PRO A 83 15.20 -16.71 -0.74
#